data_AF-A0A7V6SIF7-F1
#
_entry.id   AF-A0A7V6SIF7-F1
#
_cell.length_a   1.000
_cell.length_b   1.000
_cell.length_c   1.000
_cell.angle_alpha   90.00
_cell.angle_beta   90.00
_cell.angle_gamma   90.00
#
_symmetry.space_group_name_H-M   'P 1'
#
loop_
_entity.id
_entity.type
_entity.pdbx_description
1 polymer ?
#
loop_
_entity_poly.entity_id
_entity_poly.type
_entity_poly.pdbx_seq_one_letter_code
_entity_poly.pdbx_strand_id
1 'polypeptide(L)'
;MSDHLGLGLSHQDWYAAESRLRDILAASHLCAHITSKGEPAFFDPGPAGAILRAAAHKQIEIMGEASGALPSAVRGALPQVEWRQLIAMRNRLAHDYPNADHLIVWRVITARAAHIAAQIRAFLAE
;
A
#
# COMPACT_ATOMS: atom_id res chain seq x y z
N MET A 1 17.30 22.23 6.24
CA MET A 1 17.92 21.02 5.68
C MET A 1 18.14 20.02 6.80
N SER A 2 17.20 19.17 7.18
CA SER A 2 15.74 19.25 7.07
C SER A 2 15.21 18.85 8.45
N ASP A 3 14.39 19.71 9.04
CA ASP A 3 13.75 19.50 10.33
C ASP A 3 12.70 18.40 10.09
N HIS A 4 12.99 17.14 10.46
CA HIS A 4 12.20 15.97 10.07
C HIS A 4 10.86 15.95 10.83
N LEU A 5 9.96 16.89 10.47
CA LEU A 5 8.57 17.04 10.91
C LEU A 5 8.36 17.05 12.44
N GLY A 6 9.41 17.34 13.23
CA GLY A 6 9.36 17.22 14.70
C GLY A 6 9.22 15.77 15.20
N LEU A 7 9.50 14.77 14.37
CA LEU A 7 9.31 13.35 14.70
C LEU A 7 10.46 12.71 15.49
N GLY A 8 11.55 13.46 15.72
CA GLY A 8 12.71 13.00 16.50
C GLY A 8 13.49 11.85 15.86
N LEU A 9 13.36 11.65 14.54
CA LEU A 9 14.07 10.62 13.79
C LEU A 9 15.48 11.08 13.40
N SER A 10 16.43 10.15 13.39
CA SER A 10 17.74 10.42 12.77
C SER A 10 17.58 10.62 11.27
N HIS A 11 18.56 11.25 10.62
CA HIS A 11 18.55 11.42 9.16
C HIS A 11 18.47 10.06 8.42
N GLN A 12 19.16 9.04 8.94
CA GLN A 12 19.16 7.70 8.37
C GLN A 12 17.79 7.02 8.51
N ASP A 13 17.16 7.14 9.69
CA ASP A 13 15.84 6.56 9.94
C ASP A 13 14.76 7.26 9.12
N TRP A 14 14.86 8.59 8.97
CA TRP A 14 13.99 9.35 8.09
C TRP A 14 14.13 8.91 6.64
N TYR A 15 15.35 8.81 6.11
CA TYR A 15 15.56 8.39 4.72
C TYR A 15 15.00 6.98 4.46
N ALA A 16 15.17 6.06 5.41
CA ALA A 16 14.58 4.74 5.34
C ALA A 16 13.04 4.80 5.36
N ALA A 17 12.45 5.60 6.25
CA ALA A 17 11.01 5.77 6.34
C ALA A 17 10.42 6.44 5.08
N GLU A 18 11.08 7.47 4.55
CA GLU A 18 10.71 8.15 3.31
C GLU A 18 10.71 7.16 2.14
N SER A 19 11.74 6.32 2.02
CA SER A 19 11.76 5.25 1.01
C SER A 19 10.55 4.32 1.14
N ARG A 20 10.19 3.89 2.36
CA ARG A 20 9.00 3.05 2.59
C ARG A 20 7.70 3.78 2.24
N LEU A 21 7.56 5.06 2.58
CA LEU A 21 6.41 5.86 2.18
C LEU A 21 6.30 5.96 0.65
N ARG A 22 7.42 6.14 -0.05
CA ARG A 22 7.48 6.16 -1.52
C ARG A 22 7.11 4.79 -2.12
N ASP A 23 7.53 3.68 -1.52
CA ASP A 23 7.12 2.33 -1.92
C ASP A 23 5.60 2.16 -1.83
N ILE A 24 5.00 2.59 -0.71
CA ILE A 24 3.54 2.53 -0.50
C ILE A 24 2.79 3.44 -1.49
N LEU A 25 3.31 4.64 -1.76
CA LEU A 25 2.72 5.56 -2.72
C LEU A 25 2.74 4.98 -4.14
N ALA A 26 3.88 4.42 -4.57
CA ALA A 26 4.01 3.79 -5.88
C ALA A 26 3.07 2.59 -6.02
N ALA A 27 3.01 1.72 -5.01
CA ALA A 27 2.10 0.59 -5.00
C ALA A 27 0.62 1.01 -5.02
N SER A 28 0.28 2.08 -4.30
CA SER A 28 -1.06 2.66 -4.29
C SER A 28 -1.46 3.21 -5.66
N HIS A 29 -0.55 3.85 -6.40
CA HIS A 29 -0.81 4.30 -7.77
C HIS A 29 -1.04 3.13 -8.73
N LEU A 30 -0.27 2.05 -8.61
CA LEU A 30 -0.48 0.84 -9.42
C LEU A 30 -1.83 0.19 -9.10
N CYS A 31 -2.20 0.10 -7.82
CA CYS A 31 -3.53 -0.34 -7.41
C CYS A 31 -4.63 0.53 -8.04
N ALA A 32 -4.50 1.86 -7.99
CA ALA A 32 -5.46 2.76 -8.62
C ALA A 32 -5.55 2.54 -10.15
N HIS A 33 -4.42 2.33 -10.83
CA HIS A 33 -4.40 2.00 -12.25
C HIS A 33 -5.08 0.66 -12.56
N ILE A 34 -4.92 -0.36 -11.71
CA ILE A 34 -5.63 -1.64 -11.84
C ILE A 34 -7.13 -1.41 -11.69
N THR A 35 -7.56 -0.64 -10.68
CA THR A 35 -8.99 -0.37 -10.46
C THR A 35 -9.64 0.41 -11.59
N SER A 36 -8.89 1.30 -12.27
CA SER A 36 -9.42 2.05 -13.41
C SER A 36 -9.66 1.21 -14.67
N LYS A 37 -9.14 -0.03 -14.72
CA LYS A 37 -9.51 -1.01 -15.76
C LYS A 37 -10.92 -1.59 -15.57
N GLY A 38 -11.50 -1.41 -14.38
CA GLY A 38 -12.83 -1.88 -14.04
C GLY A 38 -12.86 -3.33 -13.54
N GLU A 39 -13.94 -3.63 -12.81
CA GLU A 39 -14.17 -4.94 -12.22
C GLU A 39 -14.19 -6.08 -13.27
N PRO A 40 -14.85 -5.95 -14.44
CA PRO A 40 -14.85 -7.02 -15.44
C PRO A 40 -13.44 -7.39 -15.93
N ALA A 41 -12.55 -6.41 -16.11
CA ALA A 41 -11.17 -6.68 -16.53
C ALA A 41 -10.38 -7.40 -15.43
N PHE A 42 -10.60 -7.04 -14.17
CA PHE A 42 -9.92 -7.67 -13.03
C PHE A 42 -10.33 -9.14 -12.85
N PHE A 43 -11.62 -9.44 -13.01
CA PHE A 43 -12.18 -10.79 -12.89
C PHE A 43 -12.18 -11.59 -14.21
N ASP A 44 -11.60 -11.05 -15.28
CA ASP A 44 -11.42 -11.78 -16.52
C ASP A 44 -10.67 -13.11 -16.25
N PRO A 45 -11.20 -14.27 -16.70
CA PRO A 45 -10.60 -15.56 -16.43
C PRO A 45 -9.33 -15.81 -17.27
N GLY A 46 -9.08 -15.00 -18.29
CA GLY A 46 -7.94 -15.10 -19.17
C GLY A 46 -6.65 -14.53 -18.57
N PRO A 47 -5.55 -14.56 -19.36
CA PRO A 47 -4.25 -14.07 -18.92
C PRO A 47 -4.26 -12.60 -18.49
N ALA A 48 -5.08 -11.76 -19.13
CA ALA A 48 -5.19 -10.35 -18.80
C ALA A 48 -5.68 -10.13 -17.37
N GLY A 49 -6.79 -10.77 -16.97
CA GLY A 49 -7.28 -10.70 -15.60
C GLY A 49 -6.32 -11.36 -14.60
N ALA A 50 -5.72 -12.50 -14.95
CA ALA A 50 -4.73 -13.15 -14.10
C ALA A 50 -3.54 -12.24 -13.78
N ILE A 51 -3.03 -11.48 -14.76
CA ILE A 51 -1.97 -10.49 -14.57
C ILE A 51 -2.42 -9.36 -13.65
N LEU A 52 -3.65 -8.84 -13.81
CA LEU A 52 -4.18 -7.78 -12.93
C LEU A 52 -4.30 -8.25 -11.47
N ARG A 53 -4.78 -9.48 -11.25
CA ARG A 53 -4.91 -10.07 -9.91
C ARG A 53 -3.54 -10.32 -9.27
N ALA A 54 -2.60 -10.88 -10.02
CA ALA A 54 -1.23 -11.07 -9.56
C ALA A 54 -0.53 -9.74 -9.23
N ALA A 55 -0.71 -8.73 -10.08
CA ALA A 55 -0.17 -7.39 -9.83
C ALA A 55 -0.78 -6.76 -8.57
N ALA A 56 -2.09 -6.86 -8.39
CA ALA A 56 -2.78 -6.36 -7.21
C ALA A 56 -2.31 -7.05 -5.92
N HIS A 57 -2.18 -8.39 -5.93
CA HIS A 57 -1.61 -9.13 -4.80
C HIS A 57 -0.24 -8.59 -4.46
N LYS A 58 0.62 -8.43 -5.46
CA LYS A 58 1.99 -7.96 -5.24
C LYS A 58 2.03 -6.55 -4.65
N GLN A 59 1.15 -5.65 -5.09
CA GLN A 59 1.09 -4.30 -4.54
C GLN A 59 0.61 -4.29 -3.08
N ILE A 60 -0.36 -5.15 -2.72
CA ILE A 60 -0.80 -5.27 -1.33
C ILE A 60 0.34 -5.81 -0.44
N GLU A 61 1.11 -6.79 -0.91
CA GLU A 61 2.30 -7.26 -0.19
C GLU A 61 3.30 -6.13 0.05
N ILE A 62 3.65 -5.37 -0.99
CA ILE A 62 4.59 -4.24 -0.92
C ILE A 62 4.08 -3.21 0.09
N MET A 63 2.80 -2.82 0.00
CA MET A 63 2.20 -1.86 0.93
C MET A 63 2.27 -2.36 2.38
N GLY A 64 1.97 -3.63 2.62
CA GLY A 64 1.99 -4.21 3.96
C GLY A 64 3.41 -4.36 4.54
N GLU A 65 4.36 -4.81 3.73
CA GLU A 65 5.79 -4.91 4.09
C GLU A 65 6.34 -3.53 4.47
N ALA A 66 6.15 -2.54 3.59
CA ALA A 66 6.62 -1.18 3.82
C ALA A 66 5.95 -0.54 5.03
N SER A 67 4.64 -0.77 5.24
CA SER A 67 3.90 -0.31 6.42
C SER A 67 4.47 -0.90 7.73
N GLY A 68 4.87 -2.17 7.71
CA GLY A 68 5.48 -2.84 8.86
C GLY A 68 6.86 -2.30 9.22
N ALA A 69 7.60 -1.84 8.21
CA ALA A 69 8.94 -1.27 8.37
C ALA A 69 8.93 0.22 8.80
N LEU A 70 7.77 0.89 8.82
CA LEU A 70 7.70 2.28 9.25
C LEU A 70 7.90 2.44 10.77
N PRO A 71 8.72 3.42 11.22
CA PRO A 71 8.78 3.83 12.61
C PRO A 71 7.39 4.18 13.16
N SER A 72 7.19 3.98 14.46
CA SER A 72 5.93 4.34 15.13
C SER A 72 5.61 5.83 15.00
N ALA A 73 6.64 6.70 15.04
CA ALA A 73 6.48 8.15 14.87
C ALA A 73 5.86 8.51 13.51
N VAL A 74 6.33 7.90 12.41
CA VAL A 74 5.76 8.14 11.07
C VAL A 74 4.33 7.62 10.97
N ARG A 75 4.07 6.42 11.50
CA ARG A 75 2.69 5.88 11.54
C ARG A 75 1.76 6.77 12.36
N GLY A 76 2.25 7.35 13.46
CA GLY A 76 1.53 8.27 14.32
C GLY A 76 1.28 9.64 13.70
N ALA A 77 2.13 10.08 12.78
CA ALA A 77 1.94 11.32 12.01
C ALA A 77 0.87 11.18 10.90
N LEU A 78 0.54 9.94 10.55
CA LEU A 78 -0.46 9.58 9.53
C LEU A 78 -1.53 8.64 10.11
N PRO A 79 -2.27 9.04 11.18
CA PRO A 79 -3.23 8.17 11.86
C PRO A 79 -4.42 7.78 10.97
N GLN A 80 -4.71 8.55 9.92
CA GLN A 80 -5.75 8.31 8.94
C GLN A 80 -5.45 7.12 8.00
N VAL A 81 -4.20 6.64 7.97
CA VAL A 81 -3.84 5.42 7.26
C VAL A 81 -3.98 4.24 8.22
N GLU A 82 -4.80 3.27 7.86
CA GLU A 82 -5.06 2.05 8.64
C GLU A 82 -3.87 1.05 8.59
N TRP A 83 -2.71 1.45 9.13
CA TRP A 83 -1.43 0.72 9.04
C TRP A 83 -1.53 -0.74 9.47
N ARG A 84 -2.21 -0.99 10.60
CA ARG A 84 -2.39 -2.36 11.13
C ARG A 84 -3.13 -3.24 10.14
N GLN A 85 -4.09 -2.69 9.41
CA GLN A 85 -4.87 -3.45 8.44
C GLN A 85 -4.06 -3.76 7.18
N LEU A 86 -3.19 -2.85 6.73
CA LEU A 86 -2.26 -3.11 5.62
C LEU A 86 -1.28 -4.24 5.97
N ILE A 87 -0.71 -4.21 7.17
CA ILE A 87 0.20 -5.25 7.66
C ILE A 87 -0.53 -6.59 7.79
N ALA A 88 -1.74 -6.60 8.37
CA ALA A 88 -2.54 -7.82 8.52
C ALA A 88 -2.94 -8.42 7.17
N MET A 89 -3.23 -7.59 6.16
CA MET A 89 -3.58 -8.07 4.83
C MET A 89 -2.41 -8.80 4.15
N ARG A 90 -1.18 -8.30 4.29
CA ARG A 90 0.02 -9.00 3.81
C ARG A 90 0.17 -10.38 4.44
N ASN A 91 -0.07 -10.49 5.75
CA ASN A 91 -0.03 -11.79 6.44
C ASN A 91 -1.12 -12.75 5.94
N ARG A 92 -2.34 -12.24 5.69
CA ARG A 92 -3.44 -13.05 5.14
C ARG A 92 -3.12 -13.56 3.74
N LEU A 93 -2.63 -12.69 2.85
CA LEU A 93 -2.28 -13.07 1.48
C LEU A 93 -1.11 -14.05 1.41
N ALA A 94 -0.13 -13.93 2.31
CA ALA A 94 1.03 -14.83 2.34
C ALA A 94 0.69 -16.28 2.78
N HIS A 95 -0.39 -16.47 3.54
CA HIS A 95 -0.74 -17.78 4.11
C HIS A 95 -1.94 -18.47 3.41
N ASP A 96 -2.89 -17.72 2.82
CA ASP A 96 -4.15 -18.27 2.26
C ASP A 96 -4.07 -18.65 0.77
N TYR A 97 -2.88 -18.95 0.23
CA TYR A 97 -2.63 -19.15 -1.21
C TYR A 97 -2.98 -20.56 -1.73
N PRO A 98 -4.29 -20.89 -1.78
CA PRO A 98 -4.80 -21.37 -3.06
C PRO A 98 -6.03 -20.59 -3.56
N ASN A 99 -6.77 -19.90 -2.69
CA ASN A 99 -8.05 -19.25 -3.00
C ASN A 99 -8.15 -17.86 -2.35
N ALA A 100 -7.06 -17.09 -2.32
CA ALA A 100 -7.10 -15.71 -1.85
C ALA A 100 -8.25 -15.00 -2.59
N ASP A 101 -9.35 -14.78 -1.87
CA ASP A 101 -10.62 -14.37 -2.46
C ASP A 101 -10.37 -13.08 -3.22
N HIS A 102 -10.37 -13.17 -4.55
CA HIS A 102 -10.08 -12.05 -5.42
C HIS A 102 -11.05 -10.89 -5.18
N LEU A 103 -12.23 -11.16 -4.58
CA LEU A 103 -13.14 -10.12 -4.09
C LEU A 103 -12.56 -9.34 -2.91
N ILE A 104 -11.86 -9.99 -1.98
CA ILE A 104 -11.17 -9.30 -0.87
C ILE A 104 -10.09 -8.39 -1.44
N VAL A 105 -9.27 -8.90 -2.36
CA VAL A 105 -8.20 -8.13 -3.01
C VAL A 105 -8.79 -6.92 -3.73
N TRP A 106 -9.80 -7.14 -4.56
CA TRP A 106 -10.52 -6.08 -5.28
C TRP A 106 -11.06 -5.02 -4.33
N ARG A 107 -11.74 -5.43 -3.25
CA ARG A 107 -12.28 -4.52 -2.22
C ARG A 107 -11.19 -3.69 -1.55
N VAL A 108 -10.03 -4.30 -1.24
CA VAL A 108 -8.91 -3.60 -0.61
C VAL A 108 -8.37 -2.51 -1.54
N ILE A 109 -8.06 -2.85 -2.79
CA ILE A 109 -7.45 -1.88 -3.71
C ILE A 109 -8.42 -0.78 -4.14
N THR A 110 -9.70 -1.08 -4.28
CA THR A 110 -10.74 -0.10 -4.65
C THR A 110 -11.07 0.87 -3.51
N ALA A 111 -11.17 0.38 -2.28
CA ALA A 111 -11.57 1.22 -1.15
C ALA A 111 -10.44 2.13 -0.63
N ARG A 112 -9.17 1.73 -0.80
CA ARG A 112 -8.06 2.32 -0.01
C ARG A 112 -6.97 2.96 -0.83
N ALA A 113 -6.66 2.45 -2.02
CA ALA A 113 -5.43 2.81 -2.72
C ALA A 113 -5.34 4.32 -3.01
N ALA A 114 -6.41 4.91 -3.55
CA ALA A 114 -6.44 6.35 -3.84
C ALA A 114 -6.31 7.22 -2.58
N HIS A 115 -6.95 6.81 -1.49
CA HIS A 115 -6.92 7.54 -0.22
C HIS A 115 -5.52 7.52 0.42
N ILE A 116 -4.89 6.35 0.47
CA ILE A 116 -3.52 6.18 0.98
C ILE A 116 -2.53 6.99 0.15
N ALA A 117 -2.64 6.94 -1.19
CA ALA A 117 -1.78 7.72 -2.08
C ALA A 117 -1.89 9.22 -1.79
N ALA A 118 -3.11 9.74 -1.63
CA ALA A 118 -3.33 11.15 -1.34
C ALA A 118 -2.70 11.59 -0.01
N GLN A 119 -2.87 10.79 1.05
CA GLN A 119 -2.35 11.07 2.39
C GLN A 119 -0.82 11.06 2.42
N ILE A 120 -0.20 10.05 1.83
CA ILE A 120 1.26 9.94 1.78
C ILE A 120 1.86 11.05 0.91
N ARG A 121 1.24 11.37 -0.23
CA ARG A 121 1.70 12.45 -1.09
C ARG A 121 1.66 13.81 -0.39
N ALA A 122 0.59 14.09 0.35
CA ALA A 122 0.48 15.32 1.13
C ALA A 122 1.61 15.41 2.17
N PHE A 123 1.80 14.34 2.94
CA PHE A 123 2.83 14.27 3.97
C PHE A 123 4.27 14.36 3.44
N LEU A 124 4.55 13.84 2.23
CA LEU A 124 5.87 13.95 1.60
C LEU A 124 6.13 15.30 0.91
N ALA A 125 5.08 16.11 0.70
CA ALA A 125 5.18 17.44 0.10
C ALA A 125 5.32 18.56 1.14
N GLU A 126 5.08 18.24 2.42
CA GLU A 126 5.37 19.06 3.61
C GLU A 126 6.85 18.97 3.99
#